data_AF-A0A074VC66-F1
#
_entry.id   AF-A0A074VC66-F1
#
_cell.length_a   1.000
_cell.length_b   1.000
_cell.length_c   1.000
_cell.angle_alpha   90.00
_cell.angle_beta   90.00
_cell.angle_gamma   90.00
#
_symmetry.space_group_name_H-M   'P 1'
#
loop_
_entity.id
_entity.type
_entity.pdbx_description
1 polymer ?
#
loop_
_entity_poly.entity_id
_entity_poly.type
_entity_poly.pdbx_seq_one_letter_code
_entity_poly.pdbx_strand_id
1 'polypeptide(L)'
;MAENETRLNSNLFKQYQKFGFDIMEYLADFFEKAELEEIDEQAVDSIDGCYQQLIFPDQSSIRYTSWNNGQPFYIILFNSRDNYIFQLDLSRLVCIEDRFTWYLAKPVNQESREVLATHLDLVQIPYDYISWVNHQKMMLKQGEKINKEGFLLVEDSNWKELVEKLAALIQVYPKNT
;
A
#
# COMPACT_ATOMS: atom_id res chain seq x y z
N MET A 1 -6.32 12.51 -22.67
CA MET A 1 -7.04 13.35 -21.68
C MET A 1 -8.35 12.68 -21.25
N ALA A 2 -9.30 12.42 -22.15
CA ALA A 2 -10.58 11.76 -21.81
C ALA A 2 -10.46 10.40 -21.10
N GLU A 3 -9.48 9.57 -21.48
CA GLU A 3 -9.24 8.27 -20.83
C GLU A 3 -8.70 8.37 -19.39
N ASN A 4 -7.99 9.45 -19.06
CA ASN A 4 -7.48 9.67 -17.70
C ASN A 4 -8.59 10.20 -16.79
N GLU A 5 -9.40 11.14 -17.28
CA GLU A 5 -10.59 11.61 -16.57
C GLU A 5 -11.59 10.49 -16.30
N THR A 6 -11.78 9.56 -17.25
CA THR A 6 -12.65 8.39 -17.06
C THR A 6 -12.11 7.43 -15.99
N ARG A 7 -10.79 7.24 -15.91
CA ARG A 7 -10.14 6.40 -14.89
C ARG A 7 -10.27 7.00 -13.48
N LEU A 8 -9.88 8.27 -13.33
CA LEU A 8 -9.91 9.02 -12.07
C LEU A 8 -11.34 9.08 -11.48
N ASN A 9 -12.36 9.06 -12.34
CA ASN A 9 -13.75 9.11 -11.92
C ASN A 9 -14.41 7.76 -11.63
N SER A 10 -13.73 6.63 -11.85
CA SER A 10 -14.31 5.33 -11.53
C SER A 10 -14.47 5.13 -10.03
N ASN A 11 -15.55 4.46 -9.61
CA ASN A 11 -15.79 4.15 -8.19
C ASN A 11 -14.63 3.36 -7.57
N LEU A 12 -14.03 2.45 -8.34
CA LEU A 12 -12.88 1.67 -7.91
C LEU A 12 -11.66 2.57 -7.62
N PHE A 13 -11.33 3.49 -8.51
CA PHE A 13 -10.20 4.40 -8.32
C PHE A 13 -10.39 5.27 -7.08
N LYS A 14 -11.58 5.86 -6.91
CA LYS A 14 -11.93 6.65 -5.71
C LYS A 14 -11.91 5.82 -4.43
N GLN A 15 -12.31 4.56 -4.51
CA GLN A 15 -12.25 3.64 -3.36
C GLN A 15 -10.80 3.38 -2.91
N TYR A 16 -9.89 3.05 -3.83
CA TYR A 16 -8.48 2.85 -3.48
C TYR A 16 -7.81 4.14 -3.03
N GLN A 17 -8.18 5.26 -3.65
CA GLN A 17 -7.76 6.57 -3.20
C GLN A 17 -8.12 6.80 -1.73
N LYS A 18 -9.40 6.58 -1.39
CA LYS A 18 -9.91 6.69 -0.03
C LYS A 18 -9.19 5.73 0.93
N PHE A 19 -9.02 4.46 0.55
CA PHE A 19 -8.30 3.50 1.40
C PHE A 19 -6.89 3.96 1.74
N GLY A 20 -6.17 4.54 0.78
CA GLY A 20 -4.84 5.09 1.05
C GLY A 20 -4.86 6.20 2.09
N PHE A 21 -5.74 7.19 1.93
CA PHE A 21 -5.87 8.28 2.90
C PHE A 21 -6.33 7.81 4.28
N ASP A 22 -7.35 6.95 4.35
CA ASP A 22 -7.83 6.39 5.62
C ASP A 22 -6.73 5.60 6.35
N ILE A 23 -5.87 4.90 5.60
CA ILE A 23 -4.69 4.21 6.17
C ILE A 23 -3.69 5.23 6.71
N MET A 24 -3.37 6.28 5.94
CA MET A 24 -2.41 7.31 6.37
C MET A 24 -2.87 8.02 7.64
N GLU A 25 -4.15 8.38 7.72
CA GLU A 25 -4.77 8.96 8.92
C GLU A 25 -4.67 7.99 10.12
N TYR A 26 -5.04 6.73 9.93
CA TYR A 26 -4.94 5.74 11.00
C TYR A 26 -3.50 5.57 11.50
N LEU A 27 -2.52 5.51 10.60
CA LEU A 27 -1.11 5.35 10.98
C LEU A 27 -0.61 6.58 11.75
N ALA A 28 -1.04 7.79 11.37
CA ALA A 28 -0.71 9.01 12.10
C ALA A 28 -1.25 8.99 13.54
N ASP A 29 -2.48 8.53 13.73
CA ASP A 29 -3.09 8.38 15.05
C ASP A 29 -2.43 7.27 15.87
N PHE A 30 -2.02 6.18 15.22
CA PHE A 30 -1.40 5.02 15.87
C PHE A 30 0.02 5.32 16.36
N PHE A 31 0.83 6.05 15.56
CA PHE A 31 2.22 6.33 15.89
C PHE A 31 2.39 7.66 16.60
N GLU A 32 2.61 7.61 17.92
CA GLU A 32 2.88 8.79 18.72
C GLU A 32 3.96 9.69 18.09
N LYS A 33 3.61 10.96 17.88
CA LYS A 33 4.50 12.02 17.34
C LYS A 33 4.89 11.86 15.86
N ALA A 34 4.22 11.00 15.10
CA ALA A 34 4.31 11.08 13.65
C ALA A 34 3.57 12.33 13.16
N GLU A 35 4.11 13.00 12.15
CA GLU A 35 3.54 14.19 11.52
C GLU A 35 2.98 13.81 10.16
N LEU A 36 1.67 13.92 10.00
CA LEU A 36 0.99 13.69 8.73
C LEU A 36 0.90 15.00 7.97
N GLU A 37 1.49 15.03 6.77
CA GLU A 37 1.40 16.18 5.87
C GLU A 37 -0.01 16.29 5.26
N GLU A 38 -0.36 17.52 4.83
CA GLU A 38 -1.57 17.76 4.06
C GLU A 38 -1.54 16.98 2.74
N ILE A 39 -2.73 16.66 2.23
CA ILE A 39 -2.87 15.99 0.94
C ILE A 39 -2.42 16.94 -0.17
N ASP A 40 -1.53 16.47 -1.05
CA ASP A 40 -1.15 17.20 -2.26
C ASP A 40 -2.21 16.99 -3.35
N GLU A 41 -3.13 17.94 -3.45
CA GLU A 41 -4.22 17.94 -4.46
C GLU A 41 -3.68 17.88 -5.90
N GLN A 42 -2.52 18.50 -6.17
CA GLN A 42 -1.93 18.48 -7.51
C GLN A 42 -1.36 17.10 -7.85
N ALA A 43 -0.72 16.44 -6.88
CA ALA A 43 -0.24 15.08 -7.04
C ALA A 43 -1.40 14.09 -7.23
N VAL A 44 -2.51 14.29 -6.51
CA VAL A 44 -3.73 13.48 -6.62
C VAL A 44 -4.31 13.49 -8.04
N ASP A 45 -4.35 14.66 -8.68
CA ASP A 45 -4.85 14.83 -10.04
C ASP A 45 -3.79 14.51 -11.12
N SER A 46 -2.57 14.20 -10.71
CA SER A 46 -1.46 13.83 -11.58
C SER A 46 -1.39 12.32 -11.84
N ILE A 47 -0.70 11.96 -12.93
CA ILE A 47 -0.33 10.56 -13.22
C ILE A 47 0.75 10.08 -12.23
N ASP A 48 1.59 11.00 -11.77
CA ASP A 48 2.72 10.71 -10.88
C ASP A 48 2.85 11.78 -9.80
N GLY A 49 3.05 11.35 -8.55
CA GLY A 49 3.22 12.22 -7.39
C GLY A 49 3.04 11.49 -6.06
N CYS A 50 3.61 12.09 -5.02
CA CYS A 50 3.35 11.75 -3.63
C CYS A 50 2.05 12.41 -3.22
N TYR A 51 1.01 11.63 -2.91
CA TYR A 51 -0.31 12.15 -2.53
C TYR A 51 -0.33 12.64 -1.09
N GLN A 52 0.39 11.95 -0.20
CA GLN A 52 0.49 12.28 1.20
C GLN A 52 1.71 11.60 1.83
N GLN A 53 2.30 12.25 2.84
CA GLN A 53 3.46 11.74 3.56
C GLN A 53 3.24 11.76 5.07
N LEU A 54 3.71 10.72 5.75
CA LEU A 54 3.79 10.62 7.20
C LEU A 54 5.27 10.59 7.60
N ILE A 55 5.71 11.52 8.45
CA ILE A 55 7.10 11.64 8.91
C ILE A 55 7.19 11.22 10.37
N PHE A 56 8.14 10.35 10.70
CA PHE A 56 8.41 9.92 12.06
C PHE A 56 9.48 10.79 12.74
N PRO A 57 9.57 10.81 14.08
CA PRO A 57 10.58 11.60 14.80
C PRO A 57 12.04 11.31 14.43
N ASP A 58 12.33 10.07 14.00
CA ASP A 58 13.65 9.64 13.55
C ASP A 58 13.95 10.03 12.09
N GLN A 59 13.06 10.80 11.45
CA GLN A 59 13.09 11.21 10.04
C GLN A 59 12.82 10.09 9.03
N SER A 60 12.49 8.87 9.47
CA SER A 60 11.90 7.89 8.56
C SER A 60 10.52 8.36 8.10
N SER A 61 10.03 7.84 6.97
CA SER A 61 8.75 8.30 6.41
C SER A 61 7.98 7.20 5.71
N ILE A 62 6.66 7.39 5.65
CA ILE A 62 5.75 6.62 4.78
C ILE A 62 5.19 7.57 3.74
N ARG A 63 5.21 7.16 2.48
CA ARG A 63 4.59 7.90 1.38
C ARG A 63 3.44 7.10 0.81
N TYR A 64 2.28 7.74 0.71
CA TYR A 64 1.21 7.28 -0.15
C TYR A 64 1.34 7.98 -1.50
N THR A 65 1.67 7.21 -2.55
CA THR A 65 2.21 7.76 -3.80
C THR A 65 1.87 6.89 -5.00
N SER A 66 2.07 7.42 -6.19
CA SER A 66 2.35 6.58 -7.37
C SER A 66 3.78 6.04 -7.36
N TRP A 67 4.04 4.99 -8.12
CA TRP A 67 5.33 4.33 -8.22
C TRP A 67 5.60 3.79 -9.63
N ASN A 68 6.87 3.55 -9.98
CA ASN A 68 7.29 2.85 -11.22
C ASN A 68 6.52 3.28 -12.49
N ASN A 69 6.72 4.51 -12.94
CA ASN A 69 6.05 5.12 -14.10
C ASN A 69 4.55 5.41 -13.87
N GLY A 70 4.20 5.99 -12.72
CA GLY A 70 2.84 6.47 -12.45
C GLY A 70 1.80 5.38 -12.15
N GLN A 71 2.24 4.21 -11.69
CA GLN A 71 1.31 3.20 -11.16
C GLN A 71 0.79 3.69 -9.80
N PRO A 72 -0.52 3.93 -9.64
CA PRO A 72 -1.04 4.58 -8.43
C PRO A 72 -1.06 3.65 -7.21
N PHE A 73 -1.36 4.23 -6.05
CA PHE A 73 -1.76 3.50 -4.84
C PHE A 73 -0.68 2.59 -4.22
N TYR A 74 0.52 3.13 -4.06
CA TYR A 74 1.57 2.50 -3.27
C TYR A 74 1.70 3.20 -1.92
N ILE A 75 1.83 2.41 -0.86
CA ILE A 75 2.35 2.86 0.43
C ILE A 75 3.79 2.39 0.52
N ILE A 76 4.74 3.30 0.66
CA ILE A 76 6.17 2.99 0.65
C ILE A 76 6.82 3.51 1.91
N LEU A 77 7.56 2.63 2.60
CA LEU A 77 8.33 2.97 3.80
C LEU A 77 9.77 3.31 3.40
N PHE A 78 10.27 4.43 3.90
CA PHE A 78 11.62 4.94 3.71
C PHE A 78 12.32 5.13 5.06
N ASN A 79 13.62 4.86 5.14
CA ASN A 79 14.40 5.15 6.35
C ASN A 79 14.75 6.64 6.44
N SER A 80 15.45 7.03 7.51
CA SER A 80 15.87 8.42 7.76
C SER A 80 16.85 9.01 6.73
N ARG A 81 17.39 8.18 5.84
CA ARG A 81 18.26 8.57 4.72
C ARG A 81 17.52 8.54 3.38
N ASP A 82 16.19 8.44 3.41
CA ASP A 82 15.33 8.30 2.23
C ASP A 82 15.61 7.03 1.40
N ASN A 83 16.21 6.01 2.02
CA ASN A 83 16.37 4.71 1.38
C ASN A 83 15.07 3.92 1.46
N TYR A 84 14.66 3.38 0.31
CA TYR A 84 13.54 2.46 0.19
C TYR A 84 13.73 1.24 1.12
N ILE A 85 12.71 0.92 1.91
CA ILE A 85 12.67 -0.27 2.75
C ILE A 85 11.75 -1.32 2.16
N PHE A 86 10.45 -1.04 2.05
CA PHE A 86 9.48 -1.90 1.38
C PHE A 86 8.30 -1.09 0.85
N GLN A 87 7.58 -1.66 -0.12
CA GLN A 87 6.34 -1.13 -0.67
C GLN A 87 5.17 -2.07 -0.42
N LEU A 88 4.00 -1.48 -0.26
CA LEU A 88 2.71 -2.13 -0.19
C LEU A 88 1.90 -1.64 -1.38
N ASP A 89 1.51 -2.58 -2.22
CA ASP A 89 0.71 -2.32 -3.41
C ASP A 89 -0.77 -2.44 -3.05
N LEU A 90 -1.46 -1.30 -2.89
CA LEU A 90 -2.86 -1.28 -2.46
C LEU A 90 -3.77 -1.85 -3.54
N SER A 91 -3.38 -1.84 -4.82
CA SER A 91 -4.21 -2.49 -5.85
C SER A 91 -4.37 -4.00 -5.65
N ARG A 92 -3.60 -4.60 -4.73
CA ARG A 92 -3.75 -6.00 -4.28
C ARG A 92 -4.73 -6.16 -3.10
N LEU A 93 -5.18 -5.08 -2.47
CA LEU A 93 -6.18 -5.17 -1.42
C LEU A 93 -7.54 -5.51 -2.04
N VAL A 94 -8.06 -6.70 -1.76
CA VAL A 94 -9.39 -7.13 -2.21
C VAL A 94 -10.41 -6.82 -1.12
N CYS A 95 -11.50 -6.16 -1.49
CA CYS A 95 -12.63 -5.87 -0.60
C CYS A 95 -13.91 -6.45 -1.21
N ILE A 96 -14.56 -7.36 -0.49
CA ILE A 96 -15.84 -7.99 -0.85
C ILE A 96 -16.74 -7.89 0.37
N GLU A 97 -17.90 -7.24 0.25
CA GLU A 97 -18.87 -7.09 1.36
C GLU A 97 -18.22 -6.54 2.65
N ASP A 98 -17.36 -5.52 2.52
CA ASP A 98 -16.59 -4.90 3.61
C ASP A 98 -15.61 -5.84 4.34
N ARG A 99 -15.25 -6.95 3.69
CA ARG A 99 -14.23 -7.90 4.14
C ARG A 99 -12.99 -7.78 3.28
N PHE A 100 -11.85 -7.68 3.95
CA PHE A 100 -10.56 -7.36 3.34
C PHE A 100 -9.64 -8.57 3.33
N THR A 101 -9.05 -8.84 2.17
CA THR A 101 -7.98 -9.83 2.01
C THR A 101 -6.82 -9.17 1.29
N TRP A 102 -5.62 -9.30 1.84
CA TRP A 102 -4.42 -8.69 1.28
C TRP A 102 -3.20 -9.60 1.41
N TYR A 103 -2.71 -10.08 0.26
CA TYR A 103 -1.41 -10.71 0.14
C TYR A 103 -0.42 -9.68 -0.40
N LEU A 104 0.66 -9.43 0.34
CA LEU A 104 1.74 -8.55 -0.07
C LEU A 104 2.63 -9.21 -1.13
N ALA A 105 3.25 -8.40 -1.98
CA ALA A 105 4.21 -8.89 -2.95
C ALA A 105 5.47 -9.41 -2.27
N LYS A 106 6.01 -10.53 -2.76
CA LYS A 106 7.36 -10.99 -2.40
C LYS A 106 8.39 -9.99 -2.93
N PRO A 107 9.14 -9.26 -2.07
CA PRO A 107 10.10 -8.27 -2.53
C PRO A 107 11.25 -8.92 -3.28
N VAL A 108 11.78 -8.20 -4.28
CA VAL A 108 12.99 -8.61 -5.02
C VAL A 108 14.23 -8.42 -4.15
N ASN A 109 14.31 -7.29 -3.44
CA ASN A 109 15.38 -6.99 -2.48
C ASN A 109 15.33 -7.97 -1.29
N GLN A 110 16.51 -8.46 -0.90
CA GLN A 110 16.66 -9.47 0.15
C GLN A 110 16.30 -8.93 1.54
N GLU A 111 16.76 -7.73 1.90
CA GLU A 111 16.49 -7.09 3.18
C GLU A 111 14.99 -6.88 3.39
N SER A 112 14.29 -6.32 2.41
CA SER A 112 12.82 -6.19 2.45
C SER A 112 12.12 -7.53 2.64
N ARG A 113 12.64 -8.60 2.01
CA ARG A 113 12.06 -9.94 2.10
C ARG A 113 12.28 -10.54 3.49
N GLU A 114 13.44 -10.36 4.08
CA GLU A 114 13.77 -10.83 5.43
C GLU A 114 12.90 -10.13 6.48
N VAL A 115 12.67 -8.83 6.33
CA VAL A 115 11.73 -8.06 7.17
C VAL A 115 10.33 -8.67 7.11
N LEU A 116 9.79 -8.91 5.91
CA LEU A 116 8.45 -9.51 5.80
C LEU A 116 8.41 -10.96 6.33
N ALA A 117 9.42 -11.77 6.02
CA ALA A 117 9.46 -13.17 6.44
C ALA A 117 9.63 -13.37 7.95
N THR A 118 10.09 -12.35 8.67
CA THR A 118 10.15 -12.37 10.14
C THR A 118 8.75 -12.22 10.78
N HIS A 119 7.81 -11.60 10.06
CA HIS A 119 6.51 -11.18 10.62
C HIS A 119 5.31 -11.84 9.97
N LEU A 120 5.45 -12.32 8.73
CA LEU A 120 4.36 -12.82 7.91
C LEU A 120 4.75 -14.15 7.25
N ASP A 121 3.76 -15.01 7.05
CA ASP A 121 3.94 -16.27 6.36
C ASP A 121 3.99 -16.06 4.85
N LEU A 122 5.02 -16.63 4.21
CA LEU A 122 5.07 -16.76 2.75
C LEU A 122 4.19 -17.93 2.33
N VAL A 123 3.13 -17.64 1.58
CA VAL A 123 2.11 -18.61 1.19
C VAL A 123 1.87 -18.61 -0.32
N GLN A 124 1.32 -19.73 -0.80
CA GLN A 124 0.75 -19.82 -2.14
C GLN A 124 -0.55 -19.02 -2.18
N ILE A 125 -0.65 -18.09 -3.13
CA ILE A 125 -1.82 -17.22 -3.26
C ILE A 125 -2.95 -18.01 -3.96
N PRO A 126 -4.19 -17.98 -3.43
CA PRO A 126 -5.34 -18.61 -4.07
C PRO A 126 -5.60 -18.10 -5.49
N TYR A 127 -5.99 -18.99 -6.40
CA TYR A 127 -6.25 -18.64 -7.80
C TYR A 127 -7.37 -17.60 -7.96
N ASP A 128 -8.43 -17.73 -7.16
CA ASP A 128 -9.57 -16.81 -7.21
C ASP A 128 -9.14 -15.39 -6.81
N TYR A 129 -8.35 -15.27 -5.74
CA TYR A 129 -7.77 -13.99 -5.33
C TYR A 129 -6.87 -13.38 -6.43
N ILE A 130 -6.00 -14.19 -7.06
CA ILE A 130 -5.17 -13.72 -8.19
C ILE A 130 -6.05 -13.16 -9.31
N SER A 131 -7.17 -13.83 -9.60
CA SER A 131 -8.10 -13.42 -10.65
C SER A 131 -8.78 -12.09 -10.31
N TRP A 132 -9.21 -11.92 -9.04
CA TRP A 132 -9.74 -10.65 -8.54
C TRP A 132 -8.74 -9.50 -8.69
N VAL A 133 -7.51 -9.69 -8.22
CA VAL A 133 -6.50 -8.64 -8.27
C VAL A 133 -6.09 -8.32 -9.71
N ASN A 134 -5.98 -9.30 -10.60
CA ASN A 134 -5.73 -9.04 -12.02
C ASN A 134 -6.83 -8.15 -12.62
N HIS A 135 -8.10 -8.49 -12.36
CA HIS A 135 -9.23 -7.68 -12.81
C HIS A 135 -9.17 -6.25 -12.26
N GLN A 136 -8.89 -6.08 -10.96
CA GLN A 136 -8.72 -4.77 -10.33
C GLN A 136 -7.57 -3.98 -10.96
N LYS A 137 -6.40 -4.60 -11.14
CA LYS A 137 -5.23 -3.96 -11.78
C LYS A 137 -5.51 -3.53 -13.22
N MET A 138 -6.21 -4.35 -14.01
CA MET A 138 -6.67 -3.96 -15.35
C MET A 138 -7.53 -2.70 -15.32
N MET A 139 -8.51 -2.65 -14.40
CA MET A 139 -9.41 -1.49 -14.25
C MET A 139 -8.67 -0.23 -13.79
N LEU A 140 -7.64 -0.40 -12.96
CA LEU A 140 -6.75 0.67 -12.52
C LEU A 140 -5.67 1.04 -13.56
N LYS A 141 -5.63 0.35 -14.71
CA LYS A 141 -4.59 0.45 -15.75
C LYS A 141 -3.17 0.23 -15.20
N GLN A 142 -3.01 -0.67 -14.23
CA GLN A 142 -1.73 -1.18 -13.78
C GLN A 142 -1.39 -2.48 -14.53
N GLY A 143 -0.19 -2.57 -15.09
CA GLY A 143 0.25 -3.76 -15.86
C GLY A 143 0.24 -5.05 -15.04
N GLU A 144 0.19 -6.20 -15.74
CA GLU A 144 -0.06 -7.50 -15.10
C GLU A 144 1.19 -8.39 -14.97
N LYS A 145 1.45 -8.80 -13.73
CA LYS A 145 1.68 -10.20 -13.31
C LYS A 145 1.80 -10.25 -11.79
N ILE A 146 0.88 -10.95 -11.14
CA ILE A 146 1.01 -11.28 -9.72
C ILE A 146 1.78 -12.59 -9.61
N ASN A 147 2.77 -12.61 -8.71
CA ASN A 147 3.46 -13.84 -8.37
C ASN A 147 2.49 -14.84 -7.74
N LYS A 148 2.75 -16.13 -7.96
CA LYS A 148 2.00 -17.23 -7.36
C LYS A 148 2.16 -17.31 -5.84
N GLU A 149 3.19 -16.67 -5.30
CA GLU A 149 3.49 -16.61 -3.87
C GLU A 149 3.46 -15.15 -3.38
N GLY A 150 3.12 -14.96 -2.11
CA GLY A 150 3.15 -13.67 -1.43
C GLY A 150 3.03 -13.83 0.08
N PHE A 151 3.17 -12.73 0.81
CA PHE A 151 3.03 -12.73 2.26
C PHE A 151 1.59 -12.41 2.65
N LEU A 152 0.95 -13.25 3.45
CA LEU A 152 -0.41 -12.97 3.90
C LEU A 152 -0.40 -11.92 5.02
N LEU A 153 -0.99 -10.76 4.78
CA LEU A 153 -1.19 -9.75 5.84
C LEU A 153 -2.52 -10.01 6.55
N VAL A 154 -3.62 -9.99 5.78
CA VAL A 154 -4.98 -10.23 6.27
C VAL A 154 -5.77 -11.11 5.30
N GLU A 155 -6.65 -11.94 5.86
CA GLU A 155 -7.60 -12.78 5.13
C GLU A 155 -8.96 -12.61 5.78
N ASP A 156 -9.99 -12.37 4.96
CA ASP A 156 -11.38 -12.15 5.41
C ASP A 156 -11.43 -11.35 6.72
N SER A 157 -10.86 -10.15 6.73
CA SER A 157 -10.73 -9.33 7.94
C SER A 157 -11.60 -8.08 7.83
N ASN A 158 -11.98 -7.50 8.97
CA ASN A 158 -12.64 -6.17 8.96
C ASN A 158 -11.60 -5.05 8.81
N TRP A 159 -12.06 -3.81 8.62
CA TRP A 159 -11.18 -2.64 8.46
C TRP A 159 -10.22 -2.44 9.63
N LYS A 160 -10.71 -2.58 10.87
CA LYS A 160 -9.90 -2.39 12.09
C LYS A 160 -8.74 -3.38 12.14
N GLU A 161 -9.02 -4.65 11.89
CA GLU A 161 -8.01 -5.72 11.86
C GLU A 161 -6.95 -5.49 10.77
N LEU A 162 -7.36 -5.02 9.59
CA LEU A 162 -6.47 -4.64 8.50
C LEU A 162 -5.47 -3.58 8.94
N VAL A 163 -5.95 -2.45 9.46
CA VAL A 163 -5.09 -1.31 9.80
C VAL A 163 -4.23 -1.58 11.04
N GLU A 164 -4.73 -2.33 12.03
CA GLU A 164 -3.94 -2.77 13.20
C GLU A 164 -2.77 -3.68 12.79
N LYS A 165 -3.01 -4.66 11.91
CA LYS A 165 -1.94 -5.54 11.41
C LYS A 165 -0.93 -4.80 10.55
N LEU A 166 -1.41 -3.84 9.75
CA LEU A 166 -0.53 -2.99 8.95
C LEU A 166 0.38 -2.11 9.85
N ALA A 167 -0.19 -1.47 10.87
CA ALA A 167 0.57 -0.66 11.81
C ALA A 167 1.59 -1.51 12.58
N ALA A 168 1.21 -2.71 13.02
CA ALA A 168 2.14 -3.66 13.66
C ALA A 168 3.31 -4.01 12.72
N LEU A 169 3.06 -4.30 11.43
CA LEU A 169 4.12 -4.59 10.47
C LEU A 169 5.11 -3.41 10.33
N ILE A 170 4.60 -2.19 10.27
CA ILE A 170 5.42 -0.96 10.16
C ILE A 170 6.22 -0.73 11.45
N GLN A 171 5.61 -0.96 12.62
CA GLN A 171 6.24 -0.72 13.92
C GLN A 171 7.50 -1.55 14.15
N VAL A 172 7.54 -2.79 13.64
CA VAL A 172 8.69 -3.69 13.90
C VAL A 172 9.92 -3.33 13.06
N TYR A 173 9.81 -2.41 12.09
CA TYR A 173 11.00 -1.98 11.36
C TYR A 173 11.95 -1.20 12.29
N PRO A 174 13.22 -1.63 12.44
CA PRO A 174 14.15 -0.98 13.34
C PRO A 174 14.47 0.42 12.84
N LYS A 175 14.15 1.42 13.67
CA LYS A 175 14.37 2.86 13.47
C LYS A 175 15.85 3.30 13.34
N ASN A 176 16.79 2.36 13.21
CA ASN A 176 18.23 2.59 13.40
C ASN A 176 19.15 2.00 12.30
N THR A 177 18.65 1.67 11.11
CA THR A 177 19.50 1.27 9.95
C THR A 177 19.78 2.43 8.99
#